data_AF-A0A7W1NTH1-F1
#
_entry.id   AF-A0A7W1NTH1-F1
#
_cell.length_a   1.000
_cell.length_b   1.000
_cell.length_c   1.000
_cell.angle_alpha   90.00
_cell.angle_beta   90.00
_cell.angle_gamma   90.00
#
_symmetry.space_group_name_H-M   'P 1'
#
loop_
_entity.id
_entity.type
_entity.pdbx_description
1 polymer ?
#
loop_
_entity_poly.entity_id
_entity_poly.type
_entity_poly.pdbx_seq_one_letter_code
_entity_poly.pdbx_strand_id
1 'polypeptide(L)'
;MQTPKTPSTQPNTEYSSRADYERQRDARESALMKQAFTRLVAEQVARTAEPSPVESFAQVRTHTITGGLELDSVQGSEPMTIRVDYELARVAVGEKLANPLRVWMVLEETARTTGRNYVLKGDLAALLQSYGITCSAHNLRIWLKNGNGLFWIITTYGICLIGYKKVATKLTQYARENGLPDLVSTNRPGQGNPVYIAVSGSLQTFEANVYAAWLSAHNNPTISRFTLELLWNRYARVLREWEQAAGILVISGDKHFTSDHTDAIPTDAEGNLRGDVFQYDVKGQTRWKAQASNTYHAPAVKQHSNRGQSRAVAREVLELLESDNPAGNCKQVQGGTAALNGGLQPLGKLYFSDYKHAKQSAKRTGDQPRLVPIGRDKFGAIQWSYSPDGRQRIALVECPLAYHFGSNYV
;
A
#
# COMPACT_ATOMS: atom_id res chain seq x y z
N MET A 1 39.25 74.42 -2.79
CA MET A 1 38.71 73.16 -2.25
C MET A 1 38.38 72.25 -3.43
N GLN A 2 39.22 71.24 -3.69
CA GLN A 2 38.98 70.23 -4.72
C GLN A 2 38.40 68.98 -4.05
N THR A 3 37.21 68.56 -4.48
CA THR A 3 36.59 67.29 -4.06
C THR A 3 37.17 66.12 -4.87
N PRO A 4 37.40 64.95 -4.25
CA PRO A 4 38.04 63.81 -4.92
C PRO A 4 37.05 63.07 -5.83
N LYS A 5 37.54 62.62 -6.99
CA LYS A 5 36.83 61.74 -7.94
C LYS A 5 36.79 60.31 -7.41
N THR A 6 35.60 59.73 -7.37
CA THR A 6 35.33 58.31 -7.10
C THR A 6 35.67 57.45 -8.33
N PRO A 7 36.21 56.23 -8.19
CA PRO A 7 36.54 55.37 -9.32
C PRO A 7 35.30 54.64 -9.85
N SER A 8 35.14 54.57 -11.17
CA SER A 8 34.07 53.81 -11.82
C SER A 8 34.40 52.31 -11.84
N THR A 9 33.54 51.51 -11.23
CA THR A 9 33.57 50.04 -11.30
C THR A 9 32.94 49.59 -12.62
N GLN A 10 33.72 49.03 -13.54
CA GLN A 10 33.17 48.32 -14.70
C GLN A 10 32.66 46.93 -14.26
N PRO A 11 31.49 46.48 -14.74
CA PRO A 11 30.97 45.16 -14.40
C PRO A 11 31.75 44.06 -15.14
N ASN A 12 32.24 43.07 -14.38
CA ASN A 12 32.91 41.86 -14.85
C ASN A 12 32.01 41.07 -15.83
N THR A 13 32.37 41.08 -17.11
CA THR A 13 31.72 40.35 -18.21
C THR A 13 31.94 38.84 -18.18
N GLU A 14 32.84 38.32 -17.33
CA GLU A 14 33.15 36.88 -17.27
C GLU A 14 32.10 36.02 -16.56
N TYR A 15 31.30 36.57 -15.65
CA TYR A 15 30.29 35.78 -14.91
C TYR A 15 29.03 35.46 -15.73
N SER A 16 28.73 36.22 -16.78
CA SER A 16 27.58 35.95 -17.67
C SER A 16 27.79 34.70 -18.52
N SER A 17 29.02 34.42 -18.95
CA SER A 17 29.28 33.33 -19.90
C SER A 17 29.12 31.93 -19.30
N ARG A 18 29.39 31.78 -17.99
CA ARG A 18 29.27 30.50 -17.29
C ARG A 18 27.82 30.09 -17.02
N ALA A 19 26.98 31.04 -16.60
CA ALA A 19 25.56 30.80 -16.38
C ALA A 19 24.82 30.48 -17.69
N ASP A 20 25.25 31.09 -18.80
CA ASP A 20 24.70 30.80 -20.13
C ASP A 20 25.17 29.44 -20.66
N TYR A 21 26.42 29.05 -20.36
CA TYR A 21 26.93 27.71 -20.67
C TYR A 21 26.18 26.60 -19.92
N GLU A 22 25.92 26.78 -18.62
CA GLU A 22 25.16 25.81 -17.81
C GLU A 22 23.72 25.67 -18.31
N ARG A 23 23.05 26.79 -18.65
CA ARG A 23 21.71 26.76 -19.27
C ARG A 23 21.68 26.03 -20.61
N GLN A 24 22.70 26.22 -21.45
CA GLN A 24 22.80 25.51 -22.73
C GLN A 24 23.07 24.01 -22.54
N ARG A 25 23.84 23.62 -21.52
CA ARG A 25 24.09 22.22 -21.19
C ARG A 25 22.81 21.53 -20.73
N ASP A 26 22.09 22.14 -19.79
CA ASP A 26 20.86 21.55 -19.25
C ASP A 26 19.75 21.45 -20.31
N ALA A 27 19.67 22.43 -21.22
CA ALA A 27 18.75 22.38 -22.36
C ALA A 27 19.08 21.20 -23.32
N ARG A 28 20.37 20.93 -23.56
CA ARG A 28 20.82 19.80 -24.40
C ARG A 28 20.53 18.45 -23.73
N GLU A 29 20.79 18.32 -22.43
CA GLU A 29 20.50 17.09 -21.68
C GLU A 29 18.98 16.82 -21.64
N SER A 30 18.16 17.85 -21.44
CA SER A 30 16.70 17.74 -21.51
C SER A 30 16.21 17.31 -22.90
N ALA A 31 16.80 17.83 -23.97
CA ALA A 31 16.47 17.42 -25.34
C ALA A 31 16.82 15.95 -25.62
N LEU A 32 18.00 15.49 -25.16
CA LEU A 32 18.42 14.10 -25.29
C LEU A 32 17.50 13.14 -24.50
N MET A 33 17.11 13.52 -23.29
CA MET A 33 16.17 12.75 -22.47
C MET A 33 14.79 12.64 -23.12
N LYS A 34 14.28 13.73 -23.71
CA LYS A 34 13.01 13.71 -24.48
C LYS A 34 13.12 12.79 -25.69
N GLN A 35 14.22 12.84 -26.43
CA GLN A 35 14.41 11.97 -27.60
C GLN A 35 14.51 10.49 -27.22
N ALA A 36 15.21 10.17 -26.12
CA ALA A 36 15.31 8.80 -25.59
C ALA A 36 13.93 8.27 -25.12
N PHE A 37 13.15 9.11 -24.45
CA PHE A 37 11.80 8.75 -24.01
C PHE A 37 10.86 8.50 -25.19
N THR A 38 10.85 9.38 -26.19
CA THR A 38 10.04 9.19 -27.41
C THR A 38 10.38 7.89 -28.13
N ARG A 39 11.68 7.51 -28.20
CA ARG A 39 12.12 6.26 -28.81
C ARG A 39 11.62 5.03 -28.04
N LEU A 40 11.66 5.09 -26.70
CA LEU A 40 11.20 4.00 -25.83
C LEU A 40 9.67 3.81 -25.94
N VAL A 41 8.92 4.91 -26.02
CA VAL A 41 7.46 4.86 -26.25
C VAL A 41 7.14 4.28 -27.64
N ALA A 42 7.84 4.71 -28.68
CA ALA A 42 7.65 4.18 -30.04
C ALA A 42 7.95 2.67 -30.11
N GLU A 43 8.99 2.19 -29.43
CA GLU A 43 9.32 0.76 -29.38
C GLU A 43 8.26 -0.06 -28.63
N GLN A 44 7.69 0.49 -27.55
CA GLN A 44 6.61 -0.15 -26.80
C GLN A 44 5.31 -0.24 -27.59
N VAL A 45 5.00 0.80 -28.38
CA VAL A 45 3.85 0.81 -29.30
C VAL A 45 4.04 -0.20 -30.43
N ALA A 46 5.26 -0.31 -30.99
CA ALA A 46 5.56 -1.31 -32.02
C ALA A 46 5.39 -2.76 -31.50
N ARG A 47 5.78 -3.03 -30.23
CA ARG A 47 5.60 -4.35 -29.60
C ARG A 47 4.15 -4.72 -29.31
N THR A 48 3.24 -3.74 -29.25
CA THR A 48 1.81 -3.97 -28.99
C THR A 48 0.96 -3.98 -30.27
N ALA A 49 1.58 -3.69 -31.43
CA ALA A 49 0.92 -3.67 -32.74
C ALA A 49 1.06 -4.98 -33.52
N GLU A 50 1.62 -6.06 -32.94
CA GLU A 50 1.56 -7.37 -33.57
C GLU A 50 0.12 -7.93 -33.50
N PRO A 51 -0.48 -8.31 -34.64
CA PRO A 51 -1.84 -8.85 -34.66
C PRO A 51 -1.87 -10.22 -33.98
N SER A 52 -2.68 -10.31 -32.92
CA SER A 52 -3.10 -11.57 -32.31
C SER A 52 -3.73 -12.47 -33.37
N PRO A 53 -3.30 -13.74 -33.53
CA PRO A 53 -4.04 -14.72 -34.31
C PRO A 53 -5.33 -15.05 -33.55
N VAL A 54 -6.44 -14.52 -34.05
CA VAL A 54 -7.80 -14.93 -33.65
C VAL A 54 -8.09 -16.30 -34.30
N GLU A 55 -8.97 -17.07 -33.65
CA GLU A 55 -9.75 -18.19 -34.21
C GLU A 55 -9.14 -19.60 -34.14
N SER A 56 -9.49 -20.36 -33.09
CA SER A 56 -9.72 -21.82 -33.21
C SER A 56 -10.28 -22.49 -31.94
N PHE A 57 -11.27 -21.95 -31.23
CA PHE A 57 -12.00 -22.75 -30.23
C PHE A 57 -13.50 -22.44 -30.21
N ALA A 58 -14.15 -22.73 -31.34
CA ALA A 58 -15.58 -22.95 -31.40
C ALA A 58 -15.84 -24.31 -32.06
N GLN A 59 -15.82 -25.38 -31.26
CA GLN A 59 -16.56 -26.64 -31.51
C GLN A 59 -16.40 -27.57 -30.29
N VAL A 60 -17.16 -27.29 -29.23
CA VAL A 60 -17.46 -28.31 -28.22
C VAL A 60 -18.58 -29.19 -28.80
N ARG A 61 -18.19 -30.25 -29.50
CA ARG A 61 -19.08 -31.37 -29.80
C ARG A 61 -19.17 -32.24 -28.55
N THR A 62 -20.40 -32.41 -28.06
CA THR A 62 -20.78 -33.46 -27.12
C THR A 62 -20.52 -34.84 -27.75
N HIS A 63 -19.50 -35.54 -27.28
CA HIS A 63 -19.40 -36.99 -27.44
C HIS A 63 -19.14 -37.63 -26.08
N THR A 64 -20.19 -38.24 -25.55
CA THR A 64 -20.15 -39.30 -24.55
C THR A 64 -19.31 -40.45 -25.11
N ILE A 65 -18.13 -40.71 -24.54
CA ILE A 65 -17.41 -41.98 -24.72
C ILE A 65 -16.93 -42.47 -23.37
N THR A 66 -17.60 -43.51 -22.92
CA THR A 66 -17.21 -44.49 -21.91
C THR A 66 -15.92 -45.17 -22.35
N GLY A 67 -14.87 -45.15 -21.52
CA GLY A 67 -13.64 -45.92 -21.78
C GLY A 67 -12.45 -45.37 -21.01
N GLY A 68 -12.03 -46.09 -19.97
CA GLY A 68 -10.91 -45.72 -19.12
C GLY A 68 -9.57 -45.74 -19.86
N LEU A 69 -8.80 -44.67 -19.67
CA LEU A 69 -7.35 -44.64 -19.74
C LEU A 69 -6.91 -43.70 -18.63
N GLU A 70 -6.25 -44.28 -17.62
CA GLU A 70 -5.55 -43.55 -16.57
C GLU A 70 -4.51 -42.64 -17.20
N LEU A 71 -4.79 -41.33 -17.21
CA LEU A 71 -3.74 -40.34 -17.39
C LEU A 71 -2.97 -40.28 -16.08
N ASP A 72 -1.71 -40.70 -16.14
CA ASP A 72 -0.72 -40.46 -15.11
C ASP A 72 -0.80 -38.99 -14.65
N SER A 73 -1.30 -38.83 -13.43
CA SER A 73 -1.32 -37.55 -12.74
C SER A 73 0.12 -37.07 -12.58
N VAL A 74 0.50 -36.05 -13.33
CA VAL A 74 1.65 -35.22 -12.97
C VAL A 74 1.36 -34.70 -11.57
N GLN A 75 2.02 -35.29 -10.57
CA GLN A 75 2.01 -34.80 -9.20
C GLN A 75 2.59 -33.38 -9.24
N GLY A 76 1.72 -32.38 -9.40
CA GLY A 76 2.06 -30.99 -9.21
C GLY A 76 2.48 -30.85 -7.76
N SER A 77 3.79 -30.78 -7.51
CA SER A 77 4.33 -30.47 -6.18
C SER A 77 3.64 -29.20 -5.70
N GLU A 78 2.98 -29.26 -4.54
CA GLU A 78 2.33 -28.07 -3.98
C GLU A 78 3.31 -26.90 -3.93
N PRO A 79 2.88 -25.69 -4.31
CA PRO A 79 3.77 -24.54 -4.35
C PRO A 79 4.36 -24.30 -2.95
N MET A 80 5.68 -24.23 -2.87
CA MET A 80 6.37 -24.04 -1.59
C MET A 80 5.90 -22.74 -0.92
N THR A 81 5.33 -22.87 0.27
CA THR A 81 4.83 -21.74 1.05
C THR A 81 5.78 -21.36 2.17
N ILE A 82 5.92 -20.06 2.42
CA ILE A 82 6.76 -19.51 3.49
C ILE A 82 5.89 -18.75 4.47
N ARG A 83 6.21 -18.89 5.77
CA ARG A 83 5.57 -18.13 6.84
C ARG A 83 6.02 -16.67 6.82
N VAL A 84 5.06 -15.75 6.71
CA VAL A 84 5.26 -14.29 6.66
C VAL A 84 4.24 -13.53 7.48
N ASP A 85 4.63 -12.36 7.99
CA ASP A 85 3.70 -11.35 8.47
C ASP A 85 3.07 -10.63 7.26
N TYR A 86 1.75 -10.79 7.08
CA TYR A 86 1.03 -10.20 5.95
C TYR A 86 1.02 -8.67 5.96
N GLU A 87 1.16 -8.03 7.13
CA GLU A 87 1.26 -6.56 7.21
C GLU A 87 2.64 -6.07 6.81
N LEU A 88 3.70 -6.75 7.25
CA LEU A 88 5.05 -6.46 6.79
C LEU A 88 5.14 -6.60 5.26
N ALA A 89 4.56 -7.67 4.73
CA ALA A 89 4.55 -7.92 3.30
C ALA A 89 3.76 -6.85 2.54
N ARG A 90 2.58 -6.45 3.03
CA ARG A 90 1.79 -5.36 2.45
C ARG A 90 2.59 -4.06 2.38
N VAL A 91 3.24 -3.64 3.47
CA VAL A 91 4.01 -2.38 3.49
C VAL A 91 5.14 -2.46 2.46
N ALA A 92 5.87 -3.57 2.39
CA ALA A 92 6.97 -3.72 1.42
C ALA A 92 6.47 -3.75 -0.03
N VAL A 93 5.32 -4.36 -0.31
CA VAL A 93 4.66 -4.26 -1.61
C VAL A 93 4.28 -2.81 -1.90
N GLY A 94 3.67 -2.10 -0.95
CA GLY A 94 3.32 -0.68 -1.08
C GLY A 94 4.51 0.22 -1.41
N GLU A 95 5.64 -0.02 -0.76
CA GLU A 95 6.94 0.65 -1.00
C GLU A 95 7.64 0.21 -2.30
N LYS A 96 7.05 -0.69 -3.09
CA LYS A 96 7.65 -1.26 -4.32
C LYS A 96 8.95 -2.04 -4.06
N LEU A 97 9.05 -2.64 -2.87
CA LEU A 97 10.17 -3.46 -2.39
C LEU A 97 9.82 -4.95 -2.34
N ALA A 98 8.84 -5.39 -3.15
CA ALA A 98 8.36 -6.76 -3.19
C ALA A 98 9.46 -7.80 -3.54
N ASN A 99 10.33 -7.52 -4.52
CA ASN A 99 11.44 -8.41 -4.85
C ASN A 99 12.47 -8.55 -3.71
N PRO A 100 12.97 -7.44 -3.11
CA PRO A 100 13.80 -7.54 -1.92
C PRO A 100 13.15 -8.28 -0.75
N LEU A 101 11.87 -8.00 -0.48
CA LEU A 101 11.11 -8.75 0.53
C LEU A 101 11.09 -10.25 0.22
N ARG A 102 10.81 -10.63 -1.02
CA ARG A 102 10.73 -12.03 -1.45
C ARG A 102 12.03 -12.77 -1.20
N VAL A 103 13.18 -12.14 -1.51
CA VAL A 103 14.51 -12.67 -1.19
C VAL A 103 14.70 -12.80 0.32
N TRP A 104 14.31 -11.77 1.09
CA TRP A 104 14.40 -11.77 2.54
C TRP A 104 13.60 -12.92 3.17
N MET A 105 12.40 -13.18 2.68
CA MET A 105 11.56 -14.28 3.15
C MET A 105 12.20 -15.66 2.93
N VAL A 106 12.82 -15.88 1.77
CA VAL A 106 13.56 -17.13 1.48
C VAL A 106 14.76 -17.28 2.41
N LEU A 107 15.51 -16.19 2.62
CA LEU A 107 16.65 -16.19 3.54
C LEU A 107 16.20 -16.44 4.99
N GLU A 108 15.09 -15.84 5.41
CA GLU A 108 14.53 -16.04 6.74
C GLU A 108 14.07 -17.48 6.96
N GLU A 109 13.40 -18.08 5.98
CA GLU A 109 12.99 -19.49 6.05
C GLU A 109 14.19 -20.43 6.08
N THR A 110 15.20 -20.15 5.26
CA THR A 110 16.47 -20.91 5.27
C THR A 110 17.19 -20.78 6.60
N ALA A 111 17.20 -19.59 7.20
CA ALA A 111 17.78 -19.36 8.51
C ALA A 111 17.04 -20.12 9.63
N ARG A 112 15.71 -20.22 9.56
CA ARG A 112 14.91 -21.03 10.51
C ARG A 112 15.25 -22.52 10.41
N THR A 113 15.43 -23.03 9.19
CA THR A 113 15.71 -24.45 8.96
C THR A 113 17.16 -24.84 9.27
N THR A 114 18.12 -23.96 8.94
CA THR A 114 19.56 -24.27 9.08
C THR A 114 20.21 -23.69 10.33
N GLY A 115 19.55 -22.75 11.01
CA GLY A 115 20.12 -21.97 12.11
C GLY A 115 21.14 -20.90 11.69
N ARG A 116 21.39 -20.72 10.38
CA ARG A 116 22.38 -19.76 9.86
C ARG A 116 21.71 -18.48 9.37
N ASN A 117 22.08 -17.34 9.95
CA ASN A 117 21.57 -16.02 9.55
C ASN A 117 22.35 -15.38 8.39
N TYR A 118 23.07 -16.17 7.60
CA TYR A 118 23.84 -15.69 6.45
C TYR A 118 23.83 -16.71 5.32
N VAL A 119 23.95 -16.21 4.08
CA VAL A 119 24.09 -17.02 2.86
C VAL A 119 25.25 -16.47 2.02
N LEU A 120 26.02 -17.35 1.40
CA LEU A 120 27.10 -16.95 0.49
C LEU A 120 26.50 -16.38 -0.81
N LYS A 121 27.16 -15.38 -1.40
CA LYS A 121 26.64 -14.72 -2.62
C LYS A 121 26.48 -15.70 -3.80
N GLY A 122 27.39 -16.66 -3.92
CA GLY A 122 27.36 -17.69 -4.98
C GLY A 122 26.16 -18.63 -4.85
N ASP A 123 25.70 -18.88 -3.63
CA ASP A 123 24.64 -19.87 -3.37
C ASP A 123 23.24 -19.26 -3.49
N LEU A 124 23.12 -17.93 -3.44
CA LEU A 124 21.82 -17.26 -3.40
C LEU A 124 20.96 -17.56 -4.63
N ALA A 125 21.56 -17.58 -5.83
CA ALA A 125 20.80 -17.83 -7.05
C ALA A 125 20.18 -19.25 -7.07
N ALA A 126 20.98 -20.25 -6.68
CA ALA A 126 20.52 -21.63 -6.56
C ALA A 126 19.46 -21.79 -5.47
N LEU A 127 19.65 -21.09 -4.34
CA LEU A 127 18.67 -21.06 -3.25
C LEU A 127 17.34 -20.42 -3.70
N LEU A 128 17.35 -19.30 -4.41
CA LEU A 128 16.12 -18.69 -4.93
C LEU A 128 15.43 -19.62 -5.94
N GLN A 129 16.21 -20.29 -6.79
CA GLN A 129 15.68 -21.24 -7.76
C GLN A 129 14.98 -22.44 -7.11
N SER A 130 15.48 -22.94 -5.97
CA SER A 130 14.84 -24.04 -5.25
C SER A 130 13.46 -23.68 -4.67
N TYR A 131 13.18 -22.38 -4.47
CA TYR A 131 11.88 -21.85 -4.10
C TYR A 131 11.03 -21.44 -5.32
N GLY A 132 11.44 -21.80 -6.54
CA GLY A 132 10.73 -21.44 -7.78
C GLY A 132 10.82 -19.96 -8.13
N ILE A 133 11.88 -19.27 -7.70
CA ILE A 133 12.15 -17.87 -8.02
C ILE A 133 13.24 -17.82 -9.08
N THR A 134 12.87 -17.46 -10.31
CA THR A 134 13.82 -17.27 -11.41
C THR A 134 14.21 -15.81 -11.51
N CYS A 135 15.51 -15.54 -11.60
CA CYS A 135 16.03 -14.18 -11.82
C CYS A 135 17.34 -14.20 -12.60
N SER A 136 17.56 -13.17 -13.42
CA SER A 136 18.85 -12.98 -14.07
C SER A 136 19.89 -12.46 -13.08
N ALA A 137 21.18 -12.71 -13.35
CA ALA A 137 22.28 -12.19 -12.54
C ALA A 137 22.29 -10.64 -12.46
N HIS A 138 21.74 -9.95 -13.46
CA HIS A 138 21.57 -8.50 -13.45
C HIS A 138 20.49 -8.08 -12.44
N ASN A 139 19.30 -8.69 -12.52
CA ASN A 139 18.19 -8.39 -11.61
C ASN A 139 18.55 -8.74 -10.17
N LEU A 140 19.23 -9.87 -9.94
CA LEU A 140 19.67 -10.25 -8.60
C LEU A 140 20.60 -9.20 -7.98
N ARG A 141 21.54 -8.64 -8.76
CA ARG A 141 22.40 -7.54 -8.30
C ARG A 141 21.61 -6.29 -7.93
N ILE A 142 20.60 -5.93 -8.71
CA ILE A 142 19.71 -4.80 -8.41
C ILE A 142 18.93 -5.07 -7.13
N TRP A 143 18.33 -6.26 -6.98
CA TRP A 143 17.58 -6.62 -5.78
C TRP A 143 18.45 -6.55 -4.54
N LEU A 144 19.66 -7.14 -4.61
CA LEU A 144 20.67 -7.11 -3.56
C LEU A 144 21.04 -5.69 -3.14
N LYS A 145 21.27 -4.79 -4.12
CA LYS A 145 21.55 -3.39 -3.85
C LYS A 145 20.37 -2.71 -3.16
N ASN A 146 19.15 -2.91 -3.65
CA ASN A 146 17.95 -2.24 -3.14
C ASN A 146 17.55 -2.72 -1.74
N GLY A 147 17.84 -3.97 -1.38
CA GLY A 147 17.54 -4.48 -0.04
C GLY A 147 18.67 -4.33 0.98
N ASN A 148 19.86 -3.86 0.57
CA ASN A 148 20.99 -3.68 1.48
C ASN A 148 20.72 -2.57 2.49
N GLY A 149 20.99 -2.84 3.77
CA GLY A 149 20.71 -1.95 4.89
C GLY A 149 19.27 -2.05 5.43
N LEU A 150 18.32 -2.55 4.63
CA LEU A 150 16.91 -2.71 5.03
C LEU A 150 16.57 -4.16 5.39
N PHE A 151 16.80 -5.09 4.46
CA PHE A 151 16.49 -6.51 4.61
C PHE A 151 17.72 -7.35 4.98
N TRP A 152 18.90 -6.95 4.52
CA TRP A 152 20.16 -7.63 4.80
C TRP A 152 21.33 -6.65 4.83
N ILE A 153 22.49 -7.13 5.25
CA ILE A 153 23.77 -6.43 5.13
C ILE A 153 24.68 -7.26 4.23
N ILE A 154 25.15 -6.66 3.13
CA ILE A 154 26.12 -7.27 2.24
C ILE A 154 27.52 -7.09 2.85
N THR A 155 28.20 -8.20 3.09
CA THR A 155 29.60 -8.23 3.55
C THR A 155 30.52 -8.72 2.44
N THR A 156 31.82 -8.79 2.73
CA THR A 156 32.80 -9.46 1.85
C THR A 156 32.50 -10.94 1.69
N TYR A 157 32.07 -11.61 2.77
CA TYR A 157 31.87 -13.06 2.82
C TYR A 157 30.48 -13.51 2.35
N GLY A 158 29.45 -12.68 2.50
CA GLY A 158 28.09 -13.10 2.19
C GLY A 158 27.03 -12.05 2.44
N ILE A 159 25.81 -12.51 2.58
CA ILE A 159 24.61 -11.70 2.81
C ILE A 159 24.08 -12.07 4.19
N CYS A 160 24.17 -11.14 5.13
CA CYS A 160 23.74 -11.33 6.51
C CYS A 160 22.30 -10.82 6.67
N LEU A 161 21.41 -11.68 7.16
CA LEU A 161 19.99 -11.38 7.32
C LEU A 161 19.75 -10.35 8.44
N ILE A 162 18.92 -9.34 8.17
CA ILE A 162 18.37 -8.49 9.22
C ILE A 162 17.12 -9.16 9.80
N GLY A 163 17.05 -9.30 11.12
CA GLY A 163 15.94 -9.97 11.78
C GLY A 163 14.60 -9.22 11.66
N TYR A 164 13.50 -9.98 11.69
CA TYR A 164 12.12 -9.50 11.50
C TYR A 164 11.78 -8.19 12.22
N LYS A 165 12.05 -8.10 13.53
CA LYS A 165 11.80 -6.87 14.32
C LYS A 165 12.45 -5.64 13.68
N LYS A 166 13.73 -5.73 13.33
CA LYS A 166 14.48 -4.61 12.72
C LYS A 166 13.96 -4.29 11.33
N VAL A 167 13.63 -5.30 10.52
CA VAL A 167 13.05 -5.07 9.18
C VAL A 167 11.72 -4.33 9.29
N ALA A 168 10.83 -4.76 10.19
CA ALA A 168 9.54 -4.12 10.40
C ALA A 168 9.65 -2.66 10.84
N THR A 169 10.54 -2.37 11.80
CA THR A 169 10.80 -0.99 12.26
C THR A 169 11.37 -0.14 11.13
N LYS A 170 12.42 -0.62 10.44
CA LYS A 170 13.05 0.12 9.34
C LYS A 170 12.09 0.37 8.17
N LEU A 171 11.28 -0.63 7.81
CA LEU A 171 10.31 -0.49 6.72
C LEU A 171 9.19 0.49 7.09
N THR A 172 8.77 0.50 8.36
CA THR A 172 7.81 1.49 8.87
C THR A 172 8.38 2.90 8.80
N GLN A 173 9.63 3.08 9.22
CA GLN A 173 10.34 4.34 9.11
C GLN A 173 10.47 4.78 7.64
N TYR A 174 10.87 3.85 6.77
CA TYR A 174 11.03 4.09 5.34
C TYR A 174 9.73 4.58 4.67
N ALA A 175 8.60 3.96 5.00
CA ALA A 175 7.30 4.38 4.49
C ALA A 175 6.92 5.81 4.92
N ARG A 176 7.31 6.22 6.12
CA ARG A 176 7.10 7.58 6.60
C ARG A 176 8.02 8.59 5.90
N GLU A 177 9.30 8.26 5.77
CA GLU A 177 10.28 9.10 5.08
C GLU A 177 9.91 9.33 3.61
N ASN A 178 9.25 8.36 2.97
CA ASN A 178 8.75 8.47 1.59
C ASN A 178 7.39 9.18 1.47
N GLY A 179 6.83 9.72 2.56
CA GLY A 179 5.55 10.43 2.53
C GLY A 179 4.34 9.51 2.32
N LEU A 180 4.45 8.24 2.72
CA LEU A 180 3.38 7.23 2.65
C LEU A 180 2.91 6.77 4.05
N PRO A 181 2.55 7.69 4.96
CA PRO A 181 2.18 7.34 6.34
C PRO A 181 0.92 6.46 6.41
N ASP A 182 0.04 6.53 5.40
CA ASP A 182 -1.18 5.73 5.31
C ASP A 182 -0.90 4.23 5.20
N LEU A 183 0.29 3.84 4.73
CA LEU A 183 0.70 2.43 4.71
C LEU A 183 0.86 1.85 6.11
N VAL A 184 1.09 2.66 7.14
CA VAL A 184 1.46 2.16 8.49
C VAL A 184 0.62 2.76 9.62
N SER A 185 -0.24 3.74 9.32
CA SER A 185 -1.06 4.43 10.32
C SER A 185 -2.06 3.50 11.01
N THR A 186 -2.79 2.72 10.21
CA THR A 186 -3.92 1.87 10.65
C THR A 186 -3.54 0.40 10.75
N ASN A 187 -2.76 -0.10 9.79
CA ASN A 187 -2.39 -1.51 9.68
C ASN A 187 -0.87 -1.62 9.84
N ARG A 188 -0.43 -2.26 10.93
CA ARG A 188 0.98 -2.25 11.36
C ARG A 188 1.57 -3.65 11.31
N PRO A 189 2.87 -3.80 10.96
CA PRO A 189 3.56 -5.06 11.16
C PRO A 189 3.39 -5.59 12.59
N GLY A 190 3.14 -6.90 12.71
CA GLY A 190 3.03 -7.62 13.98
C GLY A 190 1.63 -7.72 14.61
N GLN A 191 0.57 -7.19 13.96
CA GLN A 191 -0.79 -7.19 14.51
C GLN A 191 -1.46 -8.58 14.54
N GLY A 192 -1.13 -9.45 13.58
CA GLY A 192 -1.77 -10.74 13.38
C GLY A 192 -0.88 -11.96 13.61
N ASN A 193 -1.46 -13.14 13.40
CA ASN A 193 -0.69 -14.36 13.24
C ASN A 193 -0.03 -14.37 11.86
N PRO A 194 1.22 -14.81 11.72
CA PRO A 194 1.83 -15.01 10.41
C PRO A 194 1.01 -15.99 9.55
N VAL A 195 1.06 -15.81 8.24
CA VAL A 195 0.37 -16.62 7.23
C VAL A 195 1.37 -17.31 6.32
N TYR A 196 0.99 -18.41 5.70
CA TYR A 196 1.84 -19.12 4.73
C TYR A 196 1.47 -18.70 3.31
N ILE A 197 2.40 -18.08 2.60
CA ILE A 197 2.17 -17.63 1.21
C ILE A 197 3.15 -18.31 0.24
N ALA A 198 2.69 -18.57 -0.97
CA ALA A 198 3.57 -19.06 -2.03
C ALA A 198 4.48 -17.93 -2.52
N VAL A 199 5.79 -18.18 -2.48
CA VAL A 199 6.81 -17.23 -2.94
C VAL A 199 7.34 -17.56 -4.33
N SER A 200 6.80 -18.55 -5.04
CA SER A 200 7.24 -18.94 -6.38
C SER A 200 6.57 -18.10 -7.48
N GLY A 201 7.04 -18.24 -8.73
CA GLY A 201 6.41 -17.63 -9.90
C GLY A 201 6.81 -16.17 -10.18
N SER A 202 5.97 -15.46 -10.91
CA SER A 202 6.23 -14.07 -11.32
C SER A 202 6.14 -13.09 -10.13
N LEU A 203 6.68 -11.87 -10.29
CA LEU A 203 6.52 -10.81 -9.29
C LEU A 203 5.03 -10.48 -9.07
N GLN A 204 4.26 -10.39 -10.15
CA GLN A 204 2.83 -10.09 -10.09
C GLN A 204 2.07 -11.18 -9.33
N THR A 205 2.39 -12.45 -9.57
CA THR A 205 1.83 -13.59 -8.83
C THR A 205 2.16 -13.50 -7.34
N PHE A 206 3.41 -13.17 -7.00
CA PHE A 206 3.82 -13.00 -5.61
C PHE A 206 3.07 -11.85 -4.92
N GLU A 207 2.98 -10.67 -5.55
CA GLU A 207 2.22 -9.54 -5.00
C GLU A 207 0.73 -9.87 -4.85
N ALA A 208 0.14 -10.57 -5.82
CA ALA A 208 -1.24 -11.03 -5.75
C ALA A 208 -1.47 -12.03 -4.60
N ASN A 209 -0.52 -12.94 -4.34
CA ASN A 209 -0.57 -13.86 -3.21
C ASN A 209 -0.48 -13.13 -1.86
N VAL A 210 0.37 -12.10 -1.77
CA VAL A 210 0.45 -11.23 -0.58
C VAL A 210 -0.88 -10.51 -0.35
N TYR A 211 -1.49 -9.98 -1.41
CA TYR A 211 -2.81 -9.33 -1.39
C TYR A 211 -3.93 -10.27 -0.93
N ALA A 212 -4.01 -11.48 -1.51
CA ALA A 212 -4.97 -12.50 -1.10
C ALA A 212 -4.80 -12.92 0.36
N ALA A 213 -3.57 -13.09 0.82
CA ALA A 213 -3.26 -13.46 2.19
C ALA A 213 -3.68 -12.38 3.19
N TRP A 214 -3.48 -11.10 2.85
CA TRP A 214 -3.95 -9.98 3.65
C TRP A 214 -5.48 -9.95 3.77
N LEU A 215 -6.21 -10.14 2.66
CA LEU A 215 -7.68 -10.20 2.66
C LEU A 215 -8.19 -11.39 3.49
N SER A 216 -7.59 -12.56 3.33
CA SER A 216 -7.93 -13.77 4.07
C SER A 216 -7.68 -13.59 5.58
N ALA A 217 -6.55 -12.98 5.96
CA ALA A 217 -6.21 -12.70 7.36
C ALA A 217 -7.20 -11.71 8.03
N HIS A 218 -7.83 -10.83 7.26
CA HIS A 218 -8.86 -9.91 7.72
C HIS A 218 -10.29 -10.43 7.58
N ASN A 219 -10.46 -11.75 7.43
CA ASN A 219 -11.76 -12.39 7.28
C ASN A 219 -12.57 -11.83 6.11
N ASN A 220 -11.95 -11.63 4.95
CA ASN A 220 -12.65 -11.30 3.70
C ASN A 220 -13.48 -10.00 3.84
N PRO A 221 -12.82 -8.85 4.10
CA PRO A 221 -13.49 -7.62 4.50
C PRO A 221 -14.37 -7.03 3.39
N THR A 222 -15.43 -6.33 3.80
CA THR A 222 -16.17 -5.41 2.92
C THR A 222 -15.48 -4.04 2.95
N ILE A 223 -14.77 -3.69 1.87
CA ILE A 223 -13.94 -2.48 1.80
C ILE A 223 -14.06 -1.82 0.43
N SER A 224 -13.95 -0.49 0.38
CA SER A 224 -13.96 0.23 -0.90
C SER A 224 -12.63 0.02 -1.63
N ARG A 225 -12.68 -0.02 -2.97
CA ARG A 225 -11.46 -0.14 -3.78
C ARG A 225 -10.54 1.07 -3.58
N PHE A 226 -11.10 2.27 -3.46
CA PHE A 226 -10.33 3.48 -3.13
C PHE A 226 -9.51 3.33 -1.83
N THR A 227 -10.11 2.77 -0.78
CA THR A 227 -9.38 2.50 0.47
C THR A 227 -8.26 1.48 0.26
N LEU A 228 -8.48 0.45 -0.56
CA LEU A 228 -7.42 -0.51 -0.90
C LEU A 228 -6.29 0.14 -1.69
N GLU A 229 -6.58 1.10 -2.58
CA GLU A 229 -5.54 1.85 -3.30
C GLU A 229 -4.61 2.60 -2.35
N LEU A 230 -5.17 3.23 -1.31
CA LEU A 230 -4.42 3.89 -0.25
C LEU A 230 -3.60 2.90 0.59
N LEU A 231 -4.23 1.79 1.02
CA LEU A 231 -3.59 0.78 1.86
C LEU A 231 -2.45 0.03 1.16
N TRP A 232 -2.50 -0.08 -0.17
CA TRP A 232 -1.51 -0.81 -0.96
C TRP A 232 -0.60 0.10 -1.76
N ASN A 233 -0.83 1.41 -1.77
CA ASN A 233 -0.16 2.36 -2.65
C ASN A 233 -0.08 1.84 -4.10
N ARG A 234 -1.25 1.46 -4.62
CA ARG A 234 -1.44 0.88 -5.96
C ARG A 234 -2.72 1.38 -6.58
N TYR A 235 -2.73 1.50 -7.90
CA TYR A 235 -3.92 1.87 -8.64
C TYR A 235 -4.95 0.74 -8.70
N ALA A 236 -6.23 1.09 -8.80
CA ALA A 236 -7.34 0.15 -8.99
C ALA A 236 -7.09 -0.91 -10.06
N ARG A 237 -6.44 -0.53 -11.18
CA ARG A 237 -6.14 -1.47 -12.27
C ARG A 237 -5.25 -2.62 -11.80
N VAL A 238 -4.19 -2.31 -11.07
CA VAL A 238 -3.24 -3.32 -10.56
C VAL A 238 -3.92 -4.23 -9.55
N LEU A 239 -4.78 -3.67 -8.69
CA LEU A 239 -5.55 -4.48 -7.73
C LEU A 239 -6.48 -5.46 -8.45
N ARG A 240 -7.14 -5.07 -9.56
CA ARG A 240 -7.98 -5.99 -10.36
C ARG A 240 -7.16 -7.11 -10.98
N GLU A 241 -5.97 -6.80 -11.49
CA GLU A 241 -5.06 -7.82 -12.02
C GLU A 241 -4.64 -8.80 -10.93
N TRP A 242 -4.37 -8.32 -9.71
CA TRP A 242 -4.09 -9.18 -8.56
C TRP A 242 -5.30 -10.02 -8.13
N GLU A 243 -6.49 -9.42 -8.10
CA GLU A 243 -7.75 -10.11 -7.81
C GLU A 243 -7.95 -11.29 -8.76
N GLN A 244 -7.73 -11.08 -10.06
CA GLN A 244 -7.81 -12.14 -11.08
C GLN A 244 -6.69 -13.18 -10.91
N ALA A 245 -5.43 -12.74 -10.75
CA ALA A 245 -4.28 -13.63 -10.68
C ALA A 245 -4.31 -14.55 -9.45
N ALA A 246 -4.84 -14.07 -8.32
CA ALA A 246 -4.97 -14.85 -7.08
C ALA A 246 -6.33 -15.55 -6.94
N GLY A 247 -7.22 -15.47 -7.93
CA GLY A 247 -8.54 -16.12 -7.89
C GLY A 247 -9.47 -15.57 -6.80
N ILE A 248 -9.40 -14.27 -6.54
CA ILE A 248 -10.22 -13.59 -5.53
C ILE A 248 -11.59 -13.29 -6.13
N LEU A 249 -12.64 -13.80 -5.51
CA LEU A 249 -14.00 -13.48 -5.90
C LEU A 249 -14.40 -12.11 -5.32
N VAL A 250 -14.72 -11.15 -6.20
CA VAL A 250 -15.14 -9.80 -5.81
C VAL A 250 -16.64 -9.65 -6.04
N ILE A 251 -17.39 -9.47 -4.96
CA ILE A 251 -18.82 -9.14 -5.02
C ILE A 251 -18.93 -7.62 -4.98
N SER A 252 -19.22 -7.02 -6.13
CA SER A 252 -19.44 -5.59 -6.25
C SER A 252 -20.67 -5.17 -5.48
N GLY A 253 -20.50 -4.22 -4.55
CA GLY A 253 -21.62 -3.55 -3.91
C GLY A 253 -22.02 -2.36 -4.76
N ASP A 254 -23.20 -2.39 -5.36
CA ASP A 254 -23.77 -1.24 -6.03
C ASP A 254 -25.00 -0.75 -5.26
N LYS A 255 -25.10 0.56 -5.04
CA LYS A 255 -26.31 1.18 -4.51
C LYS A 255 -27.01 1.97 -5.60
N HIS A 256 -28.30 1.70 -5.73
CA HIS A 256 -29.17 2.39 -6.68
C HIS A 256 -30.03 3.39 -5.92
N PHE A 257 -30.10 4.62 -6.45
CA PHE A 257 -30.91 5.72 -5.94
C PHE A 257 -31.95 6.09 -6.99
N THR A 258 -33.16 6.37 -6.54
CA THR A 258 -34.27 6.84 -7.37
C THR A 258 -34.36 8.37 -7.34
N SER A 259 -35.09 8.95 -8.30
CA SER A 259 -35.43 10.38 -8.40
C SER A 259 -35.94 10.99 -7.09
N ASP A 260 -36.57 10.17 -6.25
CA ASP A 260 -37.24 10.63 -5.03
C ASP A 260 -36.28 10.72 -3.83
N HIS A 261 -35.03 10.31 -4.01
CA HIS A 261 -33.98 10.26 -2.98
C HIS A 261 -32.69 10.95 -3.43
N THR A 262 -32.82 12.09 -4.12
CA THR A 262 -31.68 12.90 -4.58
C THR A 262 -30.76 13.32 -3.44
N ASP A 263 -31.31 13.59 -2.27
CA ASP A 263 -30.57 14.06 -1.10
C ASP A 263 -29.69 12.97 -0.47
N ALA A 264 -29.93 11.70 -0.82
CA ALA A 264 -29.15 10.56 -0.36
C ALA A 264 -28.01 10.19 -1.32
N ILE A 265 -27.89 10.88 -2.46
CA ILE A 265 -26.85 10.60 -3.45
C ILE A 265 -25.50 11.08 -2.89
N PRO A 266 -24.44 10.25 -2.92
CA PRO A 266 -23.13 10.66 -2.45
C PRO A 266 -22.56 11.83 -3.27
N THR A 267 -22.29 12.94 -2.60
CA THR A 267 -21.58 14.10 -3.17
C THR A 267 -20.17 14.22 -2.60
N ASP A 268 -19.30 14.98 -3.30
CA ASP A 268 -18.03 15.45 -2.78
C ASP A 268 -18.21 16.62 -1.79
N ALA A 269 -17.09 17.19 -1.30
CA ALA A 269 -17.11 18.27 -0.31
C ALA A 269 -17.69 19.57 -0.88
N GLU A 270 -17.63 19.74 -2.19
CA GLU A 270 -18.12 20.87 -2.96
C GLU A 270 -19.60 20.70 -3.36
N GLY A 271 -20.21 19.55 -3.03
CA GLY A 271 -21.62 19.25 -3.32
C GLY A 271 -21.87 18.70 -4.73
N ASN A 272 -20.84 18.38 -5.50
CA ASN A 272 -20.97 17.72 -6.80
C ASN A 272 -21.12 16.21 -6.62
N LEU A 273 -21.66 15.52 -7.62
CA LEU A 273 -21.71 14.06 -7.61
C LEU A 273 -20.29 13.49 -7.48
N ARG A 274 -20.12 12.55 -6.55
CA ARG A 274 -18.84 11.86 -6.38
C ARG A 274 -18.47 11.14 -7.69
N GLY A 275 -17.19 11.10 -8.05
CA GLY A 275 -16.74 10.59 -9.37
C GLY A 275 -17.05 9.11 -9.65
N ASP A 276 -17.56 8.36 -8.67
CA ASP A 276 -18.02 6.97 -8.77
C ASP A 276 -19.56 6.83 -8.75
N VAL A 277 -20.27 7.94 -8.91
CA VAL A 277 -21.72 8.00 -9.08
C VAL A 277 -22.05 8.20 -10.55
N PHE A 278 -22.84 7.27 -11.10
CA PHE A 278 -23.28 7.28 -12.49
C PHE A 278 -24.78 7.56 -12.56
N GLN A 279 -25.16 8.59 -13.30
CA GLN A 279 -26.55 8.86 -13.63
C GLN A 279 -26.97 8.04 -14.85
N TYR A 280 -28.17 7.45 -14.81
CA TYR A 280 -28.75 6.70 -15.93
C TYR A 280 -30.28 6.80 -15.89
N ASP A 281 -30.91 6.78 -17.06
CA ASP A 281 -32.37 6.87 -17.16
C ASP A 281 -33.00 5.49 -17.37
N VAL A 282 -34.08 5.20 -16.64
CA VAL A 282 -34.87 3.98 -16.79
C VAL A 282 -36.34 4.34 -16.84
N LYS A 283 -37.00 4.06 -17.97
CA LYS A 283 -38.44 4.30 -18.19
C LYS A 283 -38.85 5.76 -17.92
N GLY A 284 -38.02 6.73 -18.33
CA GLY A 284 -38.28 8.16 -18.15
C GLY A 284 -38.03 8.68 -16.73
N GLN A 285 -37.50 7.85 -15.82
CA GLN A 285 -37.04 8.28 -14.50
C GLN A 285 -35.51 8.27 -14.44
N THR A 286 -34.95 9.39 -14.00
CA THR A 286 -33.51 9.48 -13.69
C THR A 286 -33.19 8.69 -12.42
N ARG A 287 -32.15 7.89 -12.51
CA ARG A 287 -31.60 7.07 -11.41
C ARG A 287 -30.12 7.30 -11.29
N TRP A 288 -29.59 7.06 -10.11
CA TRP A 288 -28.15 7.11 -9.85
C TRP A 288 -27.66 5.77 -9.33
N LYS A 289 -26.46 5.40 -9.74
CA LYS A 289 -25.74 4.22 -9.28
C LYS A 289 -24.46 4.70 -8.64
N ALA A 290 -24.31 4.51 -7.33
CA ALA A 290 -23.04 4.77 -6.65
C ALA A 290 -22.34 3.44 -6.35
N GLN A 291 -21.03 3.41 -6.60
CA GLN A 291 -20.21 2.28 -6.17
C GLN A 291 -20.13 2.26 -4.63
N ALA A 292 -20.59 1.16 -4.03
CA ALA A 292 -20.43 0.91 -2.61
C ALA A 292 -19.12 0.13 -2.36
N SER A 293 -18.87 -0.20 -1.09
CA SER A 293 -17.76 -1.09 -0.74
C SER A 293 -17.99 -2.49 -1.30
N ASN A 294 -16.93 -3.09 -1.85
CA ASN A 294 -16.98 -4.46 -2.38
C ASN A 294 -16.76 -5.45 -1.24
N THR A 295 -17.29 -6.66 -1.37
CA THR A 295 -16.93 -7.77 -0.49
C THR A 295 -15.98 -8.70 -1.23
N TYR A 296 -14.84 -9.00 -0.60
CA TYR A 296 -13.76 -9.77 -1.20
C TYR A 296 -13.68 -11.15 -0.59
N HIS A 297 -13.74 -12.20 -1.39
CA HIS A 297 -13.55 -13.59 -0.96
C HIS A 297 -12.23 -14.12 -1.53
N ALA A 298 -11.16 -14.01 -0.73
CA ALA A 298 -9.87 -14.57 -1.07
C ALA A 298 -9.82 -16.08 -0.77
N PRO A 299 -9.00 -16.86 -1.51
CA PRO A 299 -8.71 -18.25 -1.16
C PRO A 299 -8.23 -18.36 0.30
N ALA A 300 -8.58 -19.49 0.94
CA ALA A 300 -8.18 -19.71 2.32
C ALA A 300 -6.65 -19.83 2.42
N VAL A 301 -6.04 -19.00 3.26
CA VAL A 301 -4.60 -19.04 3.54
C VAL A 301 -4.37 -19.67 4.90
N LYS A 302 -3.42 -20.61 4.97
CA LYS A 302 -3.03 -21.25 6.23
C LYS A 302 -2.43 -20.21 7.17
N GLN A 303 -3.06 -20.01 8.33
CA GLN A 303 -2.53 -19.20 9.41
C GLN A 303 -1.62 -20.04 10.30
N HIS A 304 -0.52 -19.45 10.76
CA HIS A 304 0.32 -20.04 11.77
C HIS A 304 -0.40 -20.00 13.13
N SER A 305 -0.30 -21.07 13.92
CA SER A 305 -0.98 -21.17 15.22
C SER A 305 -0.45 -20.13 16.23
N ASN A 306 0.86 -19.89 16.21
CA ASN A 306 1.54 -19.01 17.15
C ASN A 306 1.92 -17.66 16.51
N ARG A 307 1.81 -16.58 17.30
CA ARG A 307 2.26 -15.23 16.89
C ARG A 307 3.78 -15.06 16.91
N GLY A 308 4.52 -15.88 17.66
CA GLY A 308 5.97 -15.73 17.80
C GLY A 308 6.38 -14.30 18.21
N GLN A 309 7.28 -13.69 17.45
CA GLN A 309 7.80 -12.35 17.71
C GLN A 309 6.84 -11.21 17.32
N SER A 310 5.69 -11.48 16.68
CA SER A 310 4.79 -10.43 16.18
C SER A 310 4.34 -9.43 17.25
N ARG A 311 4.13 -9.87 18.51
CA ARG A 311 3.81 -8.95 19.61
C ARG A 311 4.95 -7.99 19.96
N ALA A 312 6.19 -8.48 19.92
CA ALA A 312 7.36 -7.64 20.18
C ALA A 312 7.58 -6.64 19.04
N VAL A 313 7.32 -7.06 17.80
CA VAL A 313 7.35 -6.19 16.62
C VAL A 313 6.28 -5.11 16.69
N ALA A 314 5.03 -5.47 16.98
CA ALA A 314 3.92 -4.52 17.06
C ALA A 314 4.18 -3.41 18.10
N ARG A 315 4.77 -3.77 19.25
CA ARG A 315 5.17 -2.80 20.28
C ARG A 315 6.27 -1.85 19.80
N GLU A 316 7.29 -2.36 19.13
CA GLU A 316 8.38 -1.51 18.63
C GLU A 316 7.92 -0.57 17.53
N VAL A 317 7.09 -1.07 16.61
CA VAL A 317 6.50 -0.28 15.54
C VAL A 317 5.60 0.80 16.12
N LEU A 318 4.82 0.48 17.15
CA LEU A 318 4.02 1.46 17.88
C LEU A 318 4.91 2.55 18.50
N GLU A 319 5.95 2.16 19.23
CA GLU A 319 6.88 3.09 19.88
C GLU A 319 7.55 4.03 18.89
N LEU A 320 7.98 3.54 17.72
CA LEU A 320 8.51 4.36 16.62
C LEU A 320 7.48 5.37 16.08
N LEU A 321 6.22 4.96 15.95
CA LEU A 321 5.15 5.84 15.47
C LEU A 321 4.75 6.89 16.52
N GLU A 322 4.89 6.56 17.81
CA GLU A 322 4.63 7.45 18.93
C GLU A 322 5.80 8.41 19.20
N SER A 323 7.06 7.99 19.02
CA SER A 323 8.24 8.82 19.31
C SER A 323 8.34 10.08 18.46
N ASP A 324 7.86 10.01 17.22
CA ASP A 324 7.95 11.13 16.27
C ASP A 324 6.74 12.07 16.33
N ASN A 325 5.72 11.71 17.11
CA ASN A 325 4.69 12.61 17.59
C ASN A 325 4.84 12.68 19.11
N PRO A 326 5.77 13.49 19.66
CA PRO A 326 5.80 13.74 21.09
C PRO A 326 4.56 14.58 21.44
N ALA A 327 3.40 13.92 21.54
CA ALA A 327 2.43 14.32 22.54
C ALA A 327 3.23 14.30 23.84
N GLY A 328 3.57 15.51 24.30
CA GLY A 328 4.64 15.75 25.26
C GLY A 328 4.60 14.71 26.37
N ASN A 329 5.77 14.16 26.69
CA ASN A 329 6.01 13.23 27.79
C ASN A 329 5.05 13.47 28.97
N CYS A 330 3.89 12.83 28.94
CA CYS A 330 3.14 12.48 30.11
C CYS A 330 3.91 11.29 30.71
N LYS A 331 5.10 11.56 31.26
CA LYS A 331 5.50 10.82 32.44
C LYS A 331 4.26 10.82 33.33
N GLN A 332 3.80 9.66 33.75
CA GLN A 332 2.82 9.53 34.81
C GLN A 332 3.37 10.31 36.01
N VAL A 333 3.05 11.60 36.09
CA VAL A 333 3.17 12.35 37.32
C VAL A 333 2.05 11.81 38.17
N GLN A 334 2.44 10.99 39.14
CA GLN A 334 1.60 10.64 40.27
C GLN A 334 0.97 11.91 40.81
N GLY A 335 -0.36 11.98 40.73
CA GLY A 335 -1.19 12.95 41.46
C GLY A 335 -1.12 14.39 40.95
N GLY A 336 -2.25 14.90 40.47
CA GLY A 336 -2.46 16.36 40.38
C GLY A 336 -3.22 16.79 39.13
N THR A 337 -4.53 16.92 39.27
CA THR A 337 -5.42 18.03 38.83
C THR A 337 -5.15 18.85 37.55
N ALA A 338 -4.35 18.40 36.59
CA ALA A 338 -4.06 19.11 35.33
C ALA A 338 -4.72 18.48 34.09
N ALA A 339 -5.74 17.63 34.26
CA ALA A 339 -6.44 16.95 33.16
C ALA A 339 -7.49 17.82 32.44
N LEU A 340 -7.61 19.12 32.74
CA LEU A 340 -8.75 19.92 32.29
C LEU A 340 -8.50 20.76 31.03
N ASN A 341 -7.26 21.07 30.66
CA ASN A 341 -6.99 21.91 29.48
C ASN A 341 -5.72 21.45 28.76
N GLY A 342 -5.82 20.55 27.77
CA GLY A 342 -4.66 20.13 26.99
C GLY A 342 -5.03 19.21 25.83
N GLY A 343 -4.96 19.73 24.61
CA GLY A 343 -5.43 19.11 23.38
C GLY A 343 -4.85 17.73 23.09
N LEU A 344 -5.74 16.75 22.94
CA LEU A 344 -5.47 15.48 22.28
C LEU A 344 -5.84 15.63 20.81
N GLN A 345 -4.84 15.65 19.92
CA GLN A 345 -5.06 15.61 18.48
C GLN A 345 -5.49 14.20 18.02
N PRO A 346 -6.27 14.12 16.92
CA PRO A 346 -7.06 12.93 16.59
C PRO A 346 -6.20 11.78 16.07
N LEU A 347 -6.24 10.65 16.78
CA LEU A 347 -5.88 9.35 16.21
C LEU A 347 -6.83 9.06 15.05
N GLY A 348 -6.26 8.74 13.88
CA GLY A 348 -6.98 8.45 12.65
C GLY A 348 -8.05 7.36 12.79
N LYS A 349 -8.97 7.32 11.82
CA LYS A 349 -10.14 6.43 11.77
C LYS A 349 -9.75 4.97 12.06
N LEU A 350 -10.20 4.45 13.20
CA LEU A 350 -10.09 3.03 13.56
C LEU A 350 -11.36 2.30 13.11
N TYR A 351 -11.22 1.24 12.31
CA TYR A 351 -12.32 0.39 11.89
C TYR A 351 -12.44 -0.81 12.83
N PHE A 352 -13.56 -0.93 13.55
CA PHE A 352 -13.87 -2.08 14.39
C PHE A 352 -15.00 -2.89 13.76
N SER A 353 -14.85 -4.20 13.72
CA SER A 353 -15.87 -5.12 13.20
C SER A 353 -17.03 -5.37 14.18
N ASP A 354 -16.88 -5.01 15.46
CA ASP A 354 -17.86 -5.29 16.53
C ASP A 354 -17.83 -4.22 17.63
N TYR A 355 -19.01 -3.84 18.14
CA TYR A 355 -19.22 -2.95 19.29
C TYR A 355 -18.42 -3.38 20.53
N LYS A 356 -18.30 -4.69 20.80
CA LYS A 356 -17.53 -5.17 21.97
C LYS A 356 -16.05 -4.81 21.87
N HIS A 357 -15.47 -4.90 20.67
CA HIS A 357 -14.07 -4.55 20.41
C HIS A 357 -13.85 -3.04 20.45
N ALA A 358 -14.79 -2.26 19.90
CA ALA A 358 -14.77 -0.80 20.01
C ALA A 358 -14.86 -0.33 21.47
N LYS A 359 -15.74 -0.94 22.27
CA LYS A 359 -15.92 -0.62 23.70
C LYS A 359 -14.73 -1.05 24.56
N GLN A 360 -14.10 -2.19 24.26
CA GLN A 360 -12.87 -2.62 24.94
C GLN A 360 -11.70 -1.69 24.62
N SER A 361 -11.58 -1.23 23.37
CA SER A 361 -10.60 -0.21 22.97
C SER A 361 -10.81 1.08 23.77
N ALA A 362 -12.04 1.60 23.78
CA ALA A 362 -12.42 2.83 24.51
C ALA A 362 -12.18 2.73 26.03
N LYS A 363 -12.42 1.56 26.64
CA LYS A 363 -12.10 1.33 28.07
C LYS A 363 -10.62 1.36 28.37
N ARG A 364 -9.76 0.90 27.43
CA ARG A 364 -8.31 0.89 27.60
C ARG A 364 -7.68 2.27 27.41
N THR A 365 -8.26 3.09 26.55
CA THR A 365 -7.77 4.45 26.25
C THR A 365 -8.42 5.54 27.13
N GLY A 366 -9.44 5.21 27.94
CA GLY A 366 -10.15 6.16 28.80
C GLY A 366 -11.19 7.02 28.07
N ASP A 367 -11.53 6.67 26.83
CA ASP A 367 -12.14 7.58 25.85
C ASP A 367 -13.65 7.36 25.65
N GLN A 368 -14.41 7.41 26.75
CA GLN A 368 -15.79 6.91 26.77
C GLN A 368 -16.84 7.64 25.90
N PRO A 369 -16.75 8.95 25.56
CA PRO A 369 -17.78 9.59 24.74
C PRO A 369 -17.45 9.68 23.23
N ARG A 370 -16.33 9.12 22.75
CA ARG A 370 -15.76 9.48 21.43
C ARG A 370 -16.08 8.55 20.26
N LEU A 371 -17.01 7.61 20.44
CA LEU A 371 -17.47 6.73 19.36
C LEU A 371 -18.91 7.09 18.97
N VAL A 372 -19.11 7.49 17.72
CA VAL A 372 -20.42 7.87 17.17
C VAL A 372 -20.87 6.86 16.10
N PRO A 373 -22.15 6.45 16.11
CA PRO A 373 -22.70 5.57 15.07
C PRO A 373 -22.77 6.33 13.74
N ILE A 374 -22.27 5.74 12.64
CA ILE A 374 -22.31 6.35 11.30
C ILE A 374 -23.45 5.75 10.45
N GLY A 375 -24.02 4.61 10.87
CA GLY A 375 -25.08 3.96 10.13
C GLY A 375 -25.28 2.51 10.56
N ARG A 376 -26.16 1.79 9.86
CA ARG A 376 -26.34 0.34 10.01
C ARG A 376 -25.92 -0.36 8.72
N ASP A 377 -25.33 -1.53 8.85
CA ASP A 377 -25.05 -2.41 7.73
C ASP A 377 -26.34 -3.12 7.24
N LYS A 378 -26.20 -3.90 6.18
CA LYS A 378 -27.30 -4.67 5.56
C LYS A 378 -27.92 -5.73 6.46
N PHE A 379 -27.30 -6.04 7.60
CA PHE A 379 -27.79 -6.99 8.61
C PHE A 379 -28.31 -6.27 9.86
N GLY A 380 -28.38 -4.93 9.84
CA GLY A 380 -28.84 -4.11 10.95
C GLY A 380 -27.78 -3.84 12.01
N ALA A 381 -26.53 -4.26 11.82
CA ALA A 381 -25.44 -4.01 12.75
C ALA A 381 -24.94 -2.57 12.61
N ILE A 382 -24.75 -1.88 13.74
CA ILE A 382 -24.37 -0.46 13.76
C ILE A 382 -22.87 -0.32 13.47
N GLN A 383 -22.52 0.52 12.50
CA GLN A 383 -21.15 0.92 12.14
C GLN A 383 -20.71 2.12 12.98
N TRP A 384 -19.46 2.13 13.44
CA TRP A 384 -18.95 3.13 14.40
C TRP A 384 -17.76 3.92 13.82
N SER A 385 -17.74 5.24 14.04
CA SER A 385 -16.57 6.12 13.82
C SER A 385 -16.03 6.61 15.15
N TYR A 386 -14.75 6.94 15.16
CA TYR A 386 -14.19 7.86 16.13
C TYR A 386 -14.62 9.31 15.82
N SER A 387 -15.02 10.07 16.86
CA SER A 387 -15.27 11.51 16.84
C SER A 387 -14.53 12.20 17.99
N PRO A 388 -13.65 13.18 17.71
CA PRO A 388 -12.82 13.82 18.74
C PRO A 388 -13.62 14.55 19.83
N ASP A 389 -14.83 15.02 19.52
CA ASP A 389 -15.68 15.82 20.42
C ASP A 389 -16.93 15.06 20.91
N GLY A 390 -17.06 13.77 20.55
CA GLY A 390 -18.22 12.94 20.89
C GLY A 390 -19.52 13.34 20.18
N ARG A 391 -19.47 14.28 19.23
CA ARG A 391 -20.61 14.68 18.41
C ARG A 391 -20.54 14.00 17.05
N GLN A 392 -21.70 13.75 16.45
CA GLN A 392 -21.78 13.22 15.09
C GLN A 392 -21.42 14.37 14.15
N ARG A 393 -20.18 14.44 13.67
CA ARG A 393 -19.77 15.47 12.71
C ARG A 393 -20.30 15.13 11.32
N ILE A 394 -21.35 15.83 10.91
CA ILE A 394 -21.61 16.06 9.48
C ILE A 394 -20.47 16.97 9.01
N ALA A 395 -19.74 16.57 7.98
CA ALA A 395 -18.48 17.21 7.59
C ALA A 395 -18.71 18.67 7.17
N LEU A 396 -18.30 19.61 8.01
CA LEU A 396 -17.92 20.96 7.60
C LEU A 396 -16.41 21.04 7.75
N VAL A 397 -15.71 21.23 6.64
CA VAL A 397 -14.26 21.48 6.63
C VAL A 397 -14.07 22.98 6.39
N GLU A 398 -13.71 23.72 7.43
CA GLU A 398 -13.17 25.07 7.29
C GLU A 398 -11.70 24.94 6.81
N CYS A 399 -11.42 25.49 5.63
CA CYS A 399 -10.06 25.64 5.10
C CYS A 399 -9.39 26.89 5.72
N PRO A 400 -8.11 26.82 6.14
CA PRO A 400 -7.32 28.03 6.35
C PRO A 400 -6.80 28.51 4.99
N LEU A 401 -7.50 29.46 4.37
CA LEU A 401 -6.99 30.21 3.23
C LEU A 401 -6.18 31.41 3.75
N ALA A 402 -4.86 31.39 3.52
CA ALA A 402 -4.04 32.59 3.49
C ALA A 402 -3.35 32.68 2.12
N TYR A 403 -4.05 33.24 1.15
CA TYR A 403 -3.45 33.89 -0.02
C TYR A 403 -3.93 35.34 -0.03
N HIS A 404 -3.02 36.28 0.26
CA HIS A 404 -3.22 37.69 -0.02
C HIS A 404 -3.23 37.91 -1.53
N PHE A 405 -4.38 38.26 -2.09
CA PHE A 405 -4.47 39.02 -3.33
C PHE A 405 -4.46 40.51 -2.98
N GLY A 406 -3.43 41.23 -3.41
CA GLY A 406 -3.45 42.68 -3.51
C GLY A 406 -4.15 43.08 -4.80
N SER A 407 -5.33 43.66 -4.64
CA SER A 407 -6.07 44.46 -5.61
C SER A 407 -5.17 45.53 -6.26
N ASN A 408 -5.41 45.83 -7.54
CA ASN A 408 -5.69 47.19 -7.99
C ASN A 408 -6.25 47.20 -9.42
N TYR A 409 -7.54 47.54 -9.52
CA TYR A 409 -8.09 48.30 -10.64
C TYR A 409 -8.13 49.77 -10.21
N VAL A 410 -7.39 50.63 -10.91
CA VAL A 410 -7.90 51.85 -11.56
C VAL A 410 -7.30 51.87 -12.96
#